data_AF-A0A356IVF7-F1
#
_entry.id   AF-A0A356IVF7-F1
#
_cell.length_a   1.000
_cell.length_b   1.000
_cell.length_c   1.000
_cell.angle_alpha   90.00
_cell.angle_beta   90.00
_cell.angle_gamma   90.00
#
_symmetry.space_group_name_H-M   'P 1'
#
loop_
_entity.id
_entity.type
_entity.pdbx_description
1 polymer ?
#
loop_
_entity_poly.entity_id
_entity_poly.type
_entity_poly.pdbx_seq_one_letter_code
_entity_poly.pdbx_strand_id
1 'polypeptide(L)'
;MAIDFLDNFPSKPGDQRVWANLTGSGQAWALAQAAKQHQGLLLVITAGTQSALQLELEIPFYAHADTEILTFPDWETLPYDSFSPHQDIISQRLATLNKLPTVDRGVLVVPVSTLMHRLAR
;
A
#
# COMPACT_ATOMS: atom_id res chain seq x y z
N MET A 1 -8.76 15.33 22.28
CA MET A 1 -8.80 16.21 21.10
C MET A 1 -8.66 15.30 19.90
N ALA A 2 -9.77 14.89 19.30
CA ALA A 2 -9.74 14.07 18.10
C ALA A 2 -9.21 14.97 16.97
N ILE A 3 -7.99 14.70 16.52
CA ILE A 3 -7.49 15.36 15.32
C ILE A 3 -8.22 14.65 14.19
N ASP A 4 -9.25 15.30 13.64
CA ASP A 4 -10.09 14.75 12.57
C ASP A 4 -9.32 14.80 11.23
N PHE A 5 -8.26 14.01 11.13
CA PHE A 5 -7.47 13.91 9.91
C PHE A 5 -8.26 13.25 8.76
N LEU A 6 -9.38 12.60 9.06
CA LEU A 6 -10.27 12.01 8.08
C LEU A 6 -11.03 13.05 7.25
N ASP A 7 -11.20 14.27 7.76
CA ASP A 7 -11.74 15.38 6.95
C ASP A 7 -10.68 16.01 6.04
N ASN A 8 -9.41 15.58 6.16
CA ASN A 8 -8.26 16.15 5.46
C ASN A 8 -7.83 15.29 4.26
N PHE A 9 -8.78 14.86 3.44
CA PHE A 9 -8.50 14.21 2.16
C PHE A 9 -8.09 15.23 1.09
N PRO A 10 -7.14 14.89 0.20
CA PRO A 10 -6.82 15.72 -0.95
C PRO A 10 -8.02 15.84 -1.89
N SER A 11 -8.26 17.06 -2.37
CA SER A 11 -9.44 17.41 -3.19
C SER A 11 -9.13 17.59 -4.68
N LYS A 12 -7.85 17.76 -5.02
CA LYS A 12 -7.38 18.02 -6.39
C LYS A 12 -6.01 17.39 -6.64
N PRO A 13 -5.62 17.15 -7.91
CA PRO A 13 -4.29 16.67 -8.24
C PRO A 13 -3.19 17.59 -7.68
N GLY A 14 -2.20 16.99 -7.02
CA GLY A 14 -1.09 17.71 -6.39
C GLY A 14 -1.41 18.34 -5.03
N ASP A 15 -2.63 18.16 -4.49
CA ASP A 15 -2.96 18.55 -3.12
C ASP A 15 -2.23 17.64 -2.12
N GLN A 16 -1.28 18.21 -1.37
CA GLN A 16 -0.47 17.49 -0.40
C GLN A 16 -0.99 17.74 1.01
N ARG A 17 -1.32 16.67 1.72
CA ARG A 17 -1.77 16.72 3.12
C ARG A 17 -0.80 15.93 3.99
N VAL A 18 -0.58 16.44 5.20
CA VAL A 18 0.28 15.78 6.19
C VAL A 18 -0.60 15.28 7.33
N TRP A 19 -0.57 13.99 7.57
CA TRP A 19 -1.14 13.38 8.77
C TRP A 19 0.00 13.12 9.76
N ALA A 20 -0.10 13.70 10.95
CA ALA A 20 0.93 13.66 11.98
C ALA A 20 0.39 13.07 13.27
N ASN A 21 1.28 12.83 14.24
CA ASN A 21 0.93 12.29 15.56
C ASN A 21 0.30 10.87 15.50
N LEU A 22 0.69 10.08 14.51
CA LEU A 22 0.30 8.68 14.35
C LEU A 22 1.32 7.79 15.09
N THR A 23 1.03 7.48 16.35
CA THR A 23 1.90 6.66 17.20
C THR A 23 1.52 5.18 17.14
N GLY A 24 2.50 4.28 17.24
CA GLY A 24 2.27 2.84 17.16
C GLY A 24 1.67 2.45 15.80
N SER A 25 0.65 1.60 15.81
CA SER A 25 -0.12 1.18 14.62
C SER A 25 -1.13 2.24 14.14
N GLY A 26 -1.00 3.50 14.59
CA GLY A 26 -1.89 4.59 14.18
C GLY A 26 -1.88 4.86 12.67
N GLN A 27 -0.79 4.56 11.98
CA GLN A 27 -0.72 4.64 10.51
C GLN A 27 -1.65 3.61 9.87
N ALA A 28 -1.62 2.35 10.30
CA ALA A 28 -2.48 1.31 9.78
C ALA A 28 -3.97 1.60 10.04
N TRP A 29 -4.30 2.10 11.24
CA TRP A 29 -5.66 2.54 11.54
C TRP A 29 -6.11 3.68 10.62
N ALA A 30 -5.27 4.71 10.45
CA ALA A 30 -5.57 5.85 9.59
C ALA A 30 -5.79 5.42 8.12
N LEU A 31 -4.94 4.53 7.60
CA LEU A 31 -5.06 3.98 6.26
C LEU A 31 -6.32 3.15 6.08
N ALA A 32 -6.70 2.34 7.07
CA ALA A 32 -7.94 1.56 7.03
C ALA A 32 -9.19 2.45 7.02
N GLN A 33 -9.22 3.51 7.82
CA GLN A 33 -10.32 4.48 7.78
C GLN A 33 -10.35 5.27 6.47
N ALA A 34 -9.16 5.61 5.96
CA ALA A 34 -9.02 6.29 4.69
C ALA A 34 -9.58 5.46 3.53
N ALA A 35 -9.24 4.16 3.49
CA ALA A 35 -9.75 3.22 2.51
C ALA A 35 -11.28 3.08 2.56
N LYS A 36 -11.87 3.15 3.76
CA LYS A 36 -13.32 3.12 3.95
C LYS A 36 -14.02 4.36 3.37
N GLN A 37 -13.43 5.55 3.53
CA GLN A 37 -14.04 6.80 3.09
C GLN A 37 -13.81 7.08 1.60
N HIS A 38 -12.67 6.65 1.06
CA HIS A 38 -12.29 6.91 -0.32
C HIS A 38 -12.98 5.94 -1.29
N GLN A 39 -13.64 6.47 -2.32
CA GLN A 39 -14.26 5.67 -3.38
C GLN A 39 -13.25 5.38 -4.50
N GLY A 40 -12.13 4.73 -4.14
CA GLY A 40 -11.04 4.44 -5.07
C GLY A 40 -9.96 3.56 -4.43
N LEU A 41 -8.96 3.19 -5.23
CA LEU A 41 -7.77 2.51 -4.74
C LEU A 41 -6.82 3.49 -4.04
N LEU A 42 -6.47 3.20 -2.79
CA LEU A 42 -5.43 3.91 -2.05
C LEU A 42 -4.07 3.25 -2.31
N LEU A 43 -3.17 3.96 -3.00
CA LEU A 43 -1.78 3.54 -3.15
C LEU A 43 -0.95 4.01 -1.95
N VAL A 44 -0.46 3.06 -1.15
CA VAL A 44 0.39 3.30 0.01
C VAL A 44 1.83 3.02 -0.36
N ILE A 45 2.62 4.09 -0.47
CA ILE A 45 4.05 4.00 -0.80
C ILE A 45 4.84 4.02 0.51
N THR A 46 5.57 2.94 0.79
CA THR A 46 6.37 2.83 2.01
C THR A 46 7.85 3.09 1.73
N ALA A 47 8.59 3.46 2.77
CA ALA A 47 10.02 3.76 2.64
C ALA A 47 10.86 2.51 2.28
N GLY A 48 10.36 1.31 2.58
CA GLY A 48 11.03 0.06 2.25
C GLY A 48 10.19 -1.18 2.58
N THR A 49 10.74 -2.35 2.25
CA THR A 49 10.06 -3.64 2.37
C THR A 49 9.59 -3.94 3.79
N GLN A 50 10.41 -3.65 4.81
CA GLN A 50 10.02 -3.89 6.21
C GLN A 50 8.77 -3.09 6.61
N SER A 51 8.70 -1.81 6.25
CA SER A 51 7.51 -0.98 6.52
C SER A 51 6.28 -1.41 5.72
N ALA A 52 6.46 -1.95 4.51
CA ALA A 52 5.36 -2.55 3.75
C ALA A 52 4.81 -3.81 4.44
N LEU A 53 5.69 -4.74 4.85
CA LEU A 53 5.30 -5.96 5.56
C LEU A 53 4.59 -5.65 6.88
N GLN A 54 5.05 -4.64 7.62
CA GLN A 54 4.40 -4.21 8.85
C GLN A 54 2.96 -3.73 8.57
N LEU A 55 2.77 -2.86 7.56
CA LEU A 55 1.44 -2.36 7.21
C LEU A 55 0.52 -3.45 6.63
N GLU A 56 1.07 -4.41 5.88
CA GLU A 56 0.33 -5.59 5.41
C GLU A 56 -0.29 -6.38 6.56
N LEU A 57 0.41 -6.51 7.68
CA LEU A 57 -0.07 -7.20 8.87
C LEU A 57 -1.02 -6.34 9.71
N GLU A 58 -0.77 -5.04 9.80
CA GLU A 58 -1.52 -4.14 10.69
C GLU A 58 -2.83 -3.62 10.09
N ILE A 59 -2.88 -3.30 8.80
CA ILE A 59 -4.08 -2.72 8.15
C ILE A 59 -5.30 -3.66 8.27
N PRO A 60 -5.19 -4.98 8.03
CA PRO A 60 -6.33 -5.89 8.15
C PRO A 60 -7.00 -5.88 9.52
N PHE A 61 -6.26 -5.56 10.58
CA PHE A 61 -6.81 -5.49 11.94
C PHE A 61 -7.83 -4.35 12.12
N TYR A 62 -7.68 -3.27 11.34
CA TYR A 62 -8.55 -2.09 11.41
C TYR A 62 -9.50 -1.95 10.22
N ALA A 63 -9.24 -2.69 9.14
CA ALA A 63 -10.02 -2.66 7.92
C ALA A 63 -11.38 -3.36 8.10
N HIS A 64 -12.35 -2.99 7.25
CA HIS A 64 -13.63 -3.70 7.19
C HIS A 64 -13.46 -4.97 6.36
N ALA A 65 -14.32 -5.98 6.57
CA ALA A 65 -14.19 -7.29 5.92
C ALA A 65 -14.26 -7.24 4.37
N ASP A 66 -14.82 -6.18 3.82
CA ASP A 66 -14.96 -5.90 2.39
C ASP A 66 -13.81 -5.05 1.82
N THR A 67 -12.89 -4.57 2.67
CA THR A 67 -11.74 -3.79 2.22
C THR A 67 -10.70 -4.71 1.62
N GLU A 68 -10.48 -4.59 0.32
CA GLU A 68 -9.42 -5.33 -0.36
C GLU A 68 -8.05 -4.75 0.00
N ILE A 69 -7.14 -5.59 0.47
CA ILE A 69 -5.77 -5.22 0.80
C ILE A 69 -4.84 -6.03 -0.10
N LEU A 70 -4.04 -5.32 -0.88
CA LEU A 70 -3.10 -5.86 -1.84
C LEU A 70 -1.70 -5.45 -1.46
N THR A 71 -0.76 -6.35 -1.70
CA THR A 71 0.67 -6.08 -1.58
C THR A 71 1.37 -6.35 -2.89
N PHE A 72 2.28 -5.44 -3.25
CA PHE A 72 3.16 -5.61 -4.38
C PHE A 72 4.59 -5.78 -3.86
N PRO A 73 5.03 -7.05 -3.64
CA PRO A 73 6.28 -7.32 -2.95
C PRO A 73 7.48 -6.93 -3.81
N ASP A 74 8.55 -6.56 -3.14
CA ASP A 74 9.84 -6.34 -3.77
C ASP A 74 10.41 -7.64 -4.34
N TRP A 75 11.38 -7.55 -5.25
CA TRP A 75 12.03 -8.75 -5.79
C TRP A 75 12.87 -9.52 -4.75
N GLU A 76 13.17 -8.90 -3.61
CA GLU A 76 14.07 -9.43 -2.58
C GLU A 76 15.48 -9.77 -3.09
N THR A 77 15.84 -9.24 -4.26
CA THR A 77 17.16 -9.30 -4.84
C THR A 77 17.71 -7.90 -5.04
N LEU A 78 19.03 -7.79 -5.08
CA LEU A 78 19.67 -6.50 -5.36
C LEU A 78 19.52 -6.12 -6.84
N PRO A 79 19.60 -4.83 -7.18
CA PRO A 79 19.76 -4.41 -8.58
C PRO A 79 20.99 -5.09 -9.19
N TYR A 80 20.80 -5.76 -10.34
CA TYR A 80 21.84 -6.51 -11.05
C TYR A 80 22.40 -7.74 -10.29
N ASP A 81 21.59 -8.33 -9.41
CA ASP A 81 21.92 -9.58 -8.76
C ASP A 81 22.00 -10.76 -9.77
N SER A 82 22.83 -11.75 -9.44
CA SER A 82 22.95 -12.99 -10.22
C SER A 82 21.82 -13.98 -9.91
N PHE A 83 21.10 -13.76 -8.81
CA PHE A 83 19.95 -14.57 -8.42
C PHE A 83 18.65 -14.04 -9.02
N SER A 84 17.80 -14.98 -9.44
CA SER A 84 16.41 -14.65 -9.79
C SER A 84 15.57 -14.55 -8.52
N PRO A 85 14.52 -13.69 -8.49
CA PRO A 85 13.58 -13.66 -7.39
C PRO A 85 12.91 -15.03 -7.18
N HIS A 86 12.48 -15.30 -5.95
CA HIS A 86 11.77 -16.53 -5.64
C HIS A 86 10.47 -16.64 -6.45
N GLN A 87 10.09 -17.87 -6.85
CA GLN A 87 8.91 -18.10 -7.70
C GLN A 87 7.61 -17.61 -7.05
N ASP A 88 7.52 -17.67 -5.72
CA ASP A 88 6.37 -17.18 -4.97
C ASP A 88 6.22 -15.66 -5.10
N ILE A 89 7.33 -14.91 -5.06
CA ILE A 89 7.34 -13.44 -5.25
C ILE A 89 6.88 -13.10 -6.66
N ILE A 90 7.38 -13.81 -7.67
CA ILE A 90 6.95 -13.60 -9.06
C ILE A 90 5.45 -13.88 -9.22
N SER A 91 4.99 -14.99 -8.64
CA SER A 91 3.57 -15.40 -8.69
C SER A 91 2.68 -14.38 -8.01
N GLN A 92 3.04 -13.91 -6.82
CA GLN A 92 2.30 -12.89 -6.09
C GLN A 92 2.25 -11.57 -6.86
N ARG A 93 3.38 -11.12 -7.44
CA ARG A 93 3.41 -9.90 -8.26
C ARG A 93 2.48 -10.00 -9.47
N LEU A 94 2.52 -11.12 -10.19
CA LEU A 94 1.65 -11.34 -11.33
C LEU A 94 0.17 -11.39 -10.92
N ALA A 95 -0.14 -12.05 -9.80
CA ALA A 95 -1.49 -12.10 -9.25
C ALA A 95 -2.00 -10.68 -8.90
N THR A 96 -1.19 -9.89 -8.19
CA THR A 96 -1.52 -8.50 -7.83
C THR A 96 -1.72 -7.65 -9.08
N LEU A 97 -0.81 -7.71 -10.07
CA LEU A 97 -0.93 -6.93 -11.31
C LEU A 97 -2.12 -7.34 -12.18
N ASN A 98 -2.46 -8.62 -12.21
CA ASN A 98 -3.64 -9.12 -12.95
C ASN A 98 -4.93 -8.66 -12.27
N LYS A 99 -4.98 -8.65 -10.94
CA LYS A 99 -6.15 -8.21 -10.19
C LYS A 99 -6.36 -6.70 -10.25
N LEU A 100 -5.27 -5.93 -10.21
CA LEU A 100 -5.27 -4.47 -10.07
C LEU A 100 -6.23 -3.70 -11.01
N PRO A 101 -6.37 -4.03 -12.31
CA PRO A 101 -7.31 -3.34 -13.21
C PRO A 101 -8.79 -3.53 -12.87
N THR A 102 -9.13 -4.52 -12.03
CA THR A 102 -10.51 -4.83 -11.62
C THR A 102 -10.84 -4.32 -10.22
N VAL A 103 -9.87 -3.72 -9.53
CA VAL A 103 -10.01 -3.30 -8.13
C VAL A 103 -10.48 -1.85 -8.11
N ASP A 104 -11.77 -1.67 -7.86
CA ASP A 104 -12.39 -0.34 -7.77
C ASP A 104 -12.05 0.38 -6.45
N ARG A 105 -11.88 -0.39 -5.37
CA ARG A 105 -11.66 0.14 -4.01
C ARG A 105 -10.76 -0.80 -3.21
N GLY A 106 -9.87 -0.24 -2.41
CA GLY A 106 -8.98 -1.01 -1.56
C GLY A 106 -7.70 -0.27 -1.23
N VAL A 107 -6.72 -1.01 -0.72
CA VAL A 107 -5.38 -0.51 -0.39
C VAL A 107 -4.35 -1.34 -1.13
N LEU A 108 -3.44 -0.69 -1.84
CA LEU A 108 -2.25 -1.33 -2.43
C LEU A 108 -1.01 -0.82 -1.71
N VAL A 109 -0.31 -1.70 -0.98
CA VAL A 109 0.94 -1.36 -0.29
C VAL A 109 2.14 -1.74 -1.17
N VAL A 110 3.01 -0.76 -1.43
CA VAL A 110 4.19 -0.92 -2.29
C VAL A 110 5.39 -0.19 -1.69
N PRO A 111 6.56 -0.84 -1.55
CA PRO A 111 7.81 -0.13 -1.25
C PRO A 111 8.21 0.84 -2.36
N VAL A 112 8.84 1.96 -2.00
CA VAL A 112 9.34 2.94 -2.99
C VAL A 112 10.31 2.32 -4.00
N SER A 113 11.19 1.42 -3.56
CA SER A 113 12.11 0.69 -4.45
C SER A 113 11.35 -0.05 -5.54
N THR A 114 10.34 -0.82 -5.12
CA THR A 114 9.49 -1.64 -5.97
C THR A 114 8.63 -0.81 -6.92
N LEU A 115 8.11 0.34 -6.47
CA LEU A 115 7.33 1.25 -7.30
C LEU A 115 8.16 1.85 -8.45
N MET A 116 9.45 2.10 -8.22
CA MET A 116 10.35 2.65 -9.22
C MET A 116 10.77 1.61 -10.29
N HIS A 117 10.55 0.32 -10.04
CA HIS A 117 10.82 -0.71 -11.04
C HIS A 117 9.83 -0.61 -12.20
N ARG A 118 10.36 -0.48 -13.42
CA ARG A 118 9.55 -0.49 -14.64
C ARG A 118 8.92 -1.88 -14.81
N LEU A 119 7.60 -1.90 -14.98
CA LEU A 119 6.85 -3.11 -15.31
C LEU A 119 6.93 -3.41 -16.82
N ALA A 120 6.81 -4.68 -17.17
CA ALA A 120 6.64 -5.09 -18.56
C ALA A 120 5.27 -4.58 -19.06
N ARG A 121 5.23 -4.20 -20.35
CA ARG A 121 4.01 -3.75 -21.04
C ARG A 121 3.17 -4.92 -21.51
#